data_AF-A0A971NNN7-F1
#
_entry.id   AF-A0A971NNN7-F1
#
_cell.length_a   1.000
_cell.length_b   1.000
_cell.length_c   1.000
_cell.angle_alpha   90.00
_cell.angle_beta   90.00
_cell.angle_gamma   90.00
#
_symmetry.space_group_name_H-M   'P 1'
#
loop_
_entity.id
_entity.type
_entity.pdbx_description
1 polymer ?
#
loop_
_entity_poly.entity_id
_entity_poly.type
_entity_poly.pdbx_seq_one_letter_code
_entity_poly.pdbx_strand_id
1 'polypeptide(L)'
;MNDHDSSVIMLTAIAVFLCIAMPVSCAGNNNPEKPSGEVTREVEEAAEAIRDYSIEQRDEAIRQGRRALEDIDVRMRALRQRLNEHWDEMEPEVRSRARDTLESLRVRRNETARWLDEIRTSSENAWDKVKQGFVRSYEDLRASFERADKRY
;
A
#
# COMPACT_ATOMS: atom_id res chain seq x y z
N MET A 1 -12.22 2.36 27.55
CA MET A 1 -12.57 3.67 26.96
C MET A 1 -11.36 4.10 26.14
N ASN A 2 -11.23 3.85 24.84
CA ASN A 2 -12.13 3.24 23.86
C ASN A 2 -11.32 2.41 22.84
N ASP A 3 -11.81 1.22 22.49
CA ASP A 3 -11.28 0.38 21.39
C ASP A 3 -11.38 1.05 20.00
N HIS A 4 -12.12 2.17 19.92
CA HIS A 4 -12.20 3.03 18.74
C HIS A 4 -10.88 3.76 18.46
N ASP A 5 -10.11 4.15 19.48
CA ASP A 5 -8.91 4.98 19.29
C ASP A 5 -7.76 4.15 18.70
N SER A 6 -7.63 2.88 19.10
CA SER A 6 -6.63 1.95 18.55
C SER A 6 -6.93 1.57 17.09
N SER A 7 -8.21 1.47 16.70
CA SER A 7 -8.60 1.19 15.31
C SER A 7 -8.41 2.39 14.39
N VAL A 8 -8.62 3.62 14.89
CA VAL A 8 -8.36 4.85 14.13
C VAL A 8 -6.86 5.05 13.92
N ILE A 9 -6.04 4.77 14.94
CA ILE A 9 -4.57 4.83 14.85
C ILE A 9 -4.02 3.76 13.88
N MET A 10 -4.62 2.56 13.83
CA MET A 10 -4.27 1.52 12.86
C MET A 10 -4.71 1.87 11.43
N LEU A 11 -5.88 2.50 11.26
CA LEU A 11 -6.36 2.98 9.96
C LEU A 11 -5.49 4.11 9.41
N THR A 12 -4.93 4.97 10.26
CA THR A 12 -3.95 5.99 9.83
C THR A 12 -2.63 5.39 9.37
N ALA A 13 -2.15 4.29 9.97
CA ALA A 13 -0.92 3.63 9.54
C ALA A 13 -1.02 2.97 8.16
N ILE A 14 -2.20 2.45 7.79
CA ILE A 14 -2.45 1.86 6.46
C ILE A 14 -2.67 2.94 5.39
N ALA A 15 -3.25 4.10 5.76
CA ALA A 15 -3.41 5.23 4.85
C ALA A 15 -2.06 5.84 4.40
N VAL A 16 -1.04 5.82 5.27
CA VAL A 16 0.31 6.30 4.96
C VAL A 16 0.98 5.44 3.87
N PHE A 17 0.71 4.14 3.83
CA PHE A 17 1.27 3.24 2.82
C PHE A 17 0.59 3.38 1.44
N LEU A 18 -0.66 3.84 1.38
CA LEU A 18 -1.42 3.99 0.13
C LEU A 18 -1.22 5.34 -0.58
N CYS A 19 -0.70 6.36 0.11
CA CYS A 19 -0.49 7.70 -0.47
C CYS A 19 0.82 7.84 -1.28
N ILE A 20 1.75 6.89 -1.21
CA ILE A 20 3.08 7.01 -1.87
C ILE A 20 3.06 6.51 -3.33
N ALA A 21 1.93 5.95 -3.82
CA ALA A 21 1.83 5.36 -5.16
C ALA A 21 0.93 6.13 -6.15
N MET A 22 0.66 7.42 -5.93
CA MET A 22 0.09 8.28 -6.97
C MET A 22 1.16 9.25 -7.49
N PRO A 23 1.45 9.29 -8.81
CA PRO A 23 2.08 10.46 -9.38
C PRO A 23 1.13 11.62 -9.12
N VAL A 24 1.57 12.59 -8.30
CA VAL A 24 0.85 13.84 -8.05
C VAL A 24 0.76 14.59 -9.37
N SER A 25 -0.27 14.27 -10.16
CA SER A 25 -0.87 15.21 -11.11
C SER A 25 -2.14 15.71 -10.45
N CYS A 26 -1.96 16.54 -9.42
CA CYS A 26 -3.03 17.38 -8.89
C CYS A 26 -2.69 18.82 -9.25
N ALA A 27 -3.22 19.24 -10.39
CA ALA A 27 -3.45 20.64 -10.66
C ALA A 27 -4.36 21.22 -9.56
N GLY A 28 -3.92 22.33 -8.96
CA GLY A 28 -4.76 23.28 -8.25
C GLY A 28 -5.27 22.85 -6.87
N ASN A 29 -4.47 23.04 -5.82
CA ASN A 29 -4.98 23.66 -4.59
C ASN A 29 -3.83 24.27 -3.77
N ASN A 30 -3.95 25.56 -3.54
CA ASN A 30 -3.11 26.43 -2.71
C ASN A 30 -3.13 25.98 -1.23
N ASN A 31 -2.27 25.02 -0.89
CA ASN A 31 -1.77 24.81 0.47
C ASN A 31 -0.41 25.53 0.54
N PRO A 32 -0.13 26.38 1.54
CA PRO A 32 1.24 26.90 1.72
C PRO A 32 2.18 25.70 1.78
N GLU A 33 3.19 25.66 0.91
CA GLU A 33 4.23 24.64 0.94
C GLU A 33 4.72 24.51 2.38
N LYS A 34 4.53 23.33 2.97
CA LYS A 34 5.04 23.07 4.32
C LYS A 34 6.54 23.36 4.28
N PRO A 35 7.09 24.13 5.24
CA PRO A 35 8.51 24.39 5.28
C PRO A 35 9.27 23.05 5.32
N SER A 36 10.35 22.93 4.56
CA SER A 36 11.07 21.66 4.37
C SER A 36 11.51 21.01 5.69
N GLY A 37 11.80 21.80 6.72
CA GLY A 37 12.09 21.30 8.07
C GLY A 37 10.93 20.57 8.75
N GLU A 38 9.68 20.95 8.50
CA GLU A 38 8.51 20.26 9.05
C GLU A 38 8.30 18.91 8.36
N VAL A 39 8.51 18.85 7.04
CA VAL A 39 8.49 17.60 6.27
C VAL A 39 9.60 16.65 6.74
N THR A 40 10.82 17.14 6.96
CA THR A 40 11.94 16.34 7.47
C THR A 40 11.62 15.71 8.83
N ARG A 41 11.02 16.47 9.76
CA ARG A 41 10.62 15.96 11.09
C ARG A 41 9.52 14.90 10.99
N GLU A 42 8.48 15.15 10.20
CA GLU A 42 7.39 14.18 9.97
C GLU A 42 7.94 12.85 9.43
N VAL A 43 8.96 12.90 8.56
CA VAL A 43 9.61 11.70 8.04
C VAL A 43 10.36 10.94 9.14
N GLU A 44 11.12 11.62 9.99
CA GLU A 44 11.85 10.98 11.10
C GLU A 44 10.91 10.28 12.08
N GLU A 45 9.82 10.95 12.48
CA GLU A 45 8.81 10.40 13.37
C GLU A 45 8.14 9.16 12.77
N ALA A 46 7.81 9.20 11.47
CA ALA A 46 7.28 8.04 10.77
C ALA A 46 8.30 6.89 10.68
N ALA A 47 9.58 7.19 10.46
CA ALA A 47 10.64 6.18 10.45
C ALA A 47 10.81 5.51 11.82
N GLU A 48 10.76 6.27 12.92
CA GLU A 48 10.80 5.73 14.28
C GLU A 48 9.58 4.86 14.59
N ALA A 49 8.38 5.32 14.27
CA ALA A 49 7.15 4.55 14.48
C ALA A 49 7.19 3.18 13.76
N ILE A 50 7.83 3.12 12.59
CA ILE A 50 7.99 1.86 11.84
C ILE A 50 9.02 0.93 12.47
N ARG A 51 10.07 1.44 13.12
CA ARG A 51 11.04 0.59 13.84
C ARG A 51 10.36 -0.15 15.01
N ASP A 52 9.43 0.53 15.67
CA ASP A 52 8.72 0.04 16.86
C ASP A 52 7.55 -0.90 16.55
N TYR A 53 7.29 -1.19 15.27
CA TYR A 53 6.21 -2.10 14.89
C TYR A 53 6.46 -3.52 15.42
N SER A 54 5.55 -3.98 16.28
CA SER A 54 5.56 -5.28 16.94
C SER A 54 5.18 -6.44 15.99
N ILE A 55 5.42 -7.67 16.45
CA ILE A 55 5.00 -8.89 15.76
C ILE A 55 3.48 -9.02 15.77
N GLU A 56 2.82 -8.62 16.86
CA GLU A 56 1.36 -8.61 16.97
C GLU A 56 0.73 -7.66 15.95
N GLN A 57 1.31 -6.46 15.79
CA GLN A 57 0.85 -5.49 14.79
C GLN A 57 1.10 -5.98 13.35
N ARG A 58 2.22 -6.66 13.11
CA ARG A 58 2.50 -7.33 11.82
C ARG A 58 1.43 -8.38 11.52
N ASP A 59 1.14 -9.25 12.48
CA ASP A 59 0.19 -10.35 12.30
C ASP A 59 -1.23 -9.83 12.07
N GLU A 60 -1.61 -8.73 12.73
CA GLU A 60 -2.87 -8.04 12.46
C GLU A 60 -2.89 -7.41 11.06
N ALA A 61 -1.82 -6.73 10.64
CA ALA A 61 -1.73 -6.18 9.30
C ALA A 61 -1.86 -7.28 8.22
N ILE A 62 -1.23 -8.45 8.45
CA ILE A 62 -1.36 -9.62 7.57
C ILE A 62 -2.81 -10.13 7.53
N ARG A 63 -3.47 -10.21 8.68
CA ARG A 63 -4.88 -10.65 8.77
C ARG A 63 -5.80 -9.71 7.99
N GLN A 64 -5.62 -8.40 8.11
CA GLN A 64 -6.40 -7.41 7.35
C GLN A 64 -6.08 -7.47 5.86
N GLY A 65 -4.80 -7.64 5.48
CA GLY A 65 -4.39 -7.83 4.10
C GLY A 65 -5.06 -9.05 3.44
N ARG A 66 -5.19 -10.17 4.17
CA ARG A 66 -5.92 -11.35 3.67
C ARG A 66 -7.40 -11.08 3.44
N ARG A 67 -8.08 -10.39 4.36
CA ARG A 67 -9.48 -10.00 4.18
C ARG A 67 -9.67 -9.12 2.94
N ALA A 68 -8.73 -8.19 2.69
CA ALA A 68 -8.76 -7.37 1.48
C ALA A 68 -8.60 -8.21 0.20
N LEU A 69 -7.74 -9.23 0.21
CA LEU A 69 -7.60 -10.17 -0.92
C LEU A 69 -8.87 -11.00 -1.15
N GLU A 70 -9.58 -11.40 -0.09
CA GLU A 70 -10.87 -12.09 -0.20
C GLU A 70 -11.93 -11.19 -0.84
N ASP A 71 -11.99 -9.91 -0.49
CA ASP A 71 -12.89 -8.93 -1.13
C ASP A 71 -12.52 -8.73 -2.61
N ILE A 72 -11.23 -8.66 -2.95
CA ILE A 72 -10.77 -8.61 -4.35
C ILE A 72 -11.25 -9.86 -5.11
N ASP A 73 -11.17 -11.06 -4.53
CA ASP A 73 -11.65 -12.28 -5.18
C ASP A 73 -13.16 -12.23 -5.46
N VAL A 74 -13.95 -11.69 -4.53
CA VAL A 74 -15.40 -11.48 -4.72
C VAL A 74 -15.65 -10.54 -5.89
N ARG A 75 -14.95 -9.40 -5.93
CA ARG A 75 -15.08 -8.40 -6.99
C ARG A 75 -14.64 -8.93 -8.35
N MET A 76 -13.56 -9.72 -8.40
CA MET A 76 -13.10 -10.39 -9.61
C MET A 76 -14.11 -11.41 -10.12
N ARG A 77 -14.75 -12.20 -9.24
CA ARG A 77 -15.83 -13.12 -9.62
C ARG A 77 -17.03 -12.36 -10.20
N ALA A 78 -17.44 -11.27 -9.56
CA ALA A 78 -18.55 -10.43 -10.04
C ALA A 78 -18.22 -9.79 -11.40
N LEU A 79 -17.00 -9.30 -11.59
CA LEU A 79 -16.54 -8.78 -12.89
C LEU A 79 -16.60 -9.87 -13.97
N ARG A 80 -16.11 -11.06 -13.67
CA ARG A 80 -16.14 -12.20 -14.61
C ARG A 80 -17.57 -12.59 -14.98
N GLN A 81 -18.50 -12.60 -14.02
CA GLN A 81 -19.90 -12.89 -14.29
C GLN A 81 -20.50 -11.86 -15.25
N ARG A 82 -20.33 -10.55 -14.98
CA ARG A 82 -20.82 -9.48 -15.88
C ARG A 82 -20.22 -9.57 -17.28
N LEU A 83 -18.94 -9.92 -17.38
CA LEU A 83 -18.29 -10.11 -18.68
C LEU A 83 -18.87 -11.31 -19.43
N ASN A 84 -19.22 -12.39 -18.72
CA ASN A 84 -19.83 -13.58 -19.32
C ASN A 84 -21.27 -13.32 -19.81
N GLU A 85 -22.06 -12.51 -19.09
CA GLU A 85 -23.44 -12.18 -19.44
C GLU A 85 -23.54 -11.46 -20.80
N HIS A 86 -22.56 -10.59 -21.10
CA HIS A 86 -22.50 -9.85 -22.36
C HIS A 86 -21.48 -10.41 -23.35
N TRP A 87 -20.95 -11.62 -23.10
CA TRP A 87 -19.80 -12.13 -23.82
C TRP A 87 -20.03 -12.15 -25.33
N ASP A 88 -21.18 -12.67 -25.78
CA ASP A 88 -21.51 -12.84 -27.19
C ASP A 88 -21.73 -11.51 -27.94
N GLU A 89 -22.09 -10.45 -27.21
CA GLU A 89 -22.32 -9.09 -27.73
C GLU A 89 -21.01 -8.28 -27.84
N MET A 90 -19.94 -8.71 -27.17
CA MET A 90 -18.66 -7.99 -27.17
C MET A 90 -17.84 -8.20 -28.44
N GLU A 91 -17.23 -7.12 -28.94
CA GLU A 91 -16.20 -7.18 -29.97
C GLU A 91 -14.97 -8.00 -29.51
N PRO A 92 -14.27 -8.70 -30.42
CA PRO A 92 -13.09 -9.51 -30.10
C PRO A 92 -12.02 -8.75 -29.29
N GLU A 93 -11.78 -7.48 -29.59
CA GLU A 93 -10.80 -6.63 -28.93
C GLU A 93 -11.19 -6.34 -27.48
N VAL A 94 -12.48 -6.14 -27.22
CA VAL A 94 -13.03 -5.93 -25.87
C VAL A 94 -12.87 -7.21 -25.05
N ARG A 95 -13.17 -8.38 -25.64
CA ARG A 95 -12.98 -9.69 -25.00
C ARG A 95 -11.51 -9.93 -24.63
N SER A 96 -10.57 -9.58 -25.50
CA SER A 96 -9.14 -9.71 -25.21
C SER A 96 -8.73 -8.83 -24.03
N ARG A 97 -9.05 -7.52 -24.08
CA ARG A 97 -8.73 -6.59 -22.98
C ARG A 97 -9.30 -7.01 -21.64
N ALA A 98 -10.53 -7.55 -21.65
CA ALA A 98 -11.17 -8.07 -20.45
C ALA A 98 -10.42 -9.28 -19.86
N ARG A 99 -9.96 -10.21 -20.71
CA ARG A 99 -9.14 -11.35 -20.30
C ARG A 99 -7.80 -10.90 -19.73
N ASP A 100 -7.10 -9.99 -20.41
CA ASP A 100 -5.81 -9.47 -19.97
C ASP A 100 -5.93 -8.75 -18.62
N THR A 101 -7.01 -7.99 -18.42
CA THR A 101 -7.31 -7.30 -17.16
C THR A 101 -7.54 -8.30 -16.02
N LEU A 102 -8.40 -9.30 -16.24
CA LEU A 102 -8.67 -10.34 -15.24
C LEU A 102 -7.42 -11.14 -14.88
N GLU A 103 -6.55 -11.40 -15.86
CA GLU A 103 -5.29 -12.11 -15.65
C GLU A 103 -4.30 -11.25 -14.86
N SER A 104 -4.16 -9.97 -15.20
CA SER A 104 -3.32 -9.03 -14.45
C SER A 104 -3.77 -8.92 -12.99
N LEU A 105 -5.09 -8.82 -12.74
CA LEU A 105 -5.65 -8.81 -11.39
C LEU A 105 -5.33 -10.09 -10.63
N ARG A 106 -5.45 -11.26 -11.29
CA ARG A 106 -5.12 -12.57 -10.70
C ARG A 106 -3.64 -12.65 -10.31
N VAL A 107 -2.74 -12.20 -11.19
CA VAL A 107 -1.29 -12.20 -10.94
C VAL A 107 -0.97 -11.32 -9.72
N ARG A 108 -1.44 -10.07 -9.71
CA ARG A 108 -1.22 -9.14 -8.61
C ARG A 108 -1.74 -9.67 -7.27
N ARG A 109 -2.97 -10.22 -7.26
CA ARG A 109 -3.57 -10.86 -6.07
C ARG A 109 -2.69 -11.98 -5.53
N ASN A 110 -2.15 -12.82 -6.42
CA ASN A 110 -1.27 -13.94 -6.03
C ASN A 110 0.09 -13.47 -5.51
N GLU A 111 0.68 -12.44 -6.12
CA GLU A 111 1.92 -11.83 -5.64
C GLU A 111 1.75 -11.23 -4.26
N THR A 112 0.67 -10.49 -4.02
CA THR A 112 0.35 -9.93 -2.70
C THR A 112 0.12 -11.05 -1.68
N ALA A 113 -0.61 -12.11 -2.04
CA ALA A 113 -0.83 -13.24 -1.15
C ALA A 113 0.48 -13.93 -0.74
N ARG A 114 1.38 -14.14 -1.72
CA ARG A 114 2.70 -14.73 -1.48
C ARG A 114 3.53 -13.86 -0.54
N TRP A 115 3.58 -12.56 -0.78
CA TRP A 115 4.30 -11.62 0.07
C TRP A 115 3.76 -11.62 1.52
N LEU A 116 2.43 -11.65 1.69
CA LEU A 116 1.81 -11.77 3.01
C LEU A 116 2.17 -13.09 3.72
N ASP A 117 2.32 -14.19 2.97
CA ASP A 117 2.78 -15.48 3.51
C ASP A 117 4.27 -15.48 3.87
N GLU A 118 5.12 -14.85 3.06
CA GLU A 118 6.55 -14.69 3.32
C GLU A 118 6.79 -13.91 4.62
N ILE A 119 6.08 -12.80 4.82
CA ILE A 119 6.21 -12.01 6.06
C ILE A 119 5.62 -12.73 7.26
N ARG A 120 4.50 -13.46 7.10
CA ARG A 120 3.87 -14.23 8.20
C ARG A 120 4.82 -15.28 8.76
N THR A 121 5.52 -15.97 7.87
CA THR A 121 6.43 -17.08 8.24
C THR A 121 7.82 -16.59 8.61
N SER A 122 8.09 -15.28 8.51
CA SER A 122 9.38 -14.70 8.85
C SER A 122 9.62 -14.77 10.36
N SER A 123 10.86 -15.08 10.75
CA SER A 123 11.31 -14.93 12.13
C SER A 123 11.28 -13.46 12.56
N GLU A 124 11.36 -13.20 13.88
CA GLU A 124 11.43 -11.82 14.41
C GLU A 124 12.59 -11.04 13.81
N ASN A 125 13.78 -11.65 13.74
CA ASN A 125 14.95 -11.05 13.10
C ASN A 125 14.72 -10.74 11.61
N ALA A 126 13.99 -11.60 10.89
CA ALA A 126 13.62 -11.32 9.50
C ALA A 126 12.61 -10.16 9.40
N TRP A 127 11.66 -10.06 10.33
CA TRP A 127 10.73 -8.93 10.41
C TRP A 127 11.45 -7.61 10.70
N ASP A 128 12.44 -7.62 11.60
CA ASP A 128 13.26 -6.44 11.87
C ASP A 128 14.03 -5.97 10.62
N LYS A 129 14.51 -6.90 9.79
CA LYS A 129 15.13 -6.56 8.50
C LYS A 129 14.15 -5.91 7.53
N VAL A 130 12.90 -6.37 7.49
CA VAL A 130 11.84 -5.76 6.67
C VAL A 130 11.59 -4.31 7.12
N LYS A 131 11.40 -4.08 8.43
CA LYS A 131 11.23 -2.74 9.00
C LYS A 131 12.42 -1.83 8.69
N GLN A 132 13.65 -2.31 8.90
CA GLN A 132 14.87 -1.56 8.61
C GLN A 132 15.01 -1.21 7.12
N GLY A 133 14.66 -2.13 6.22
CA GLY A 133 14.66 -1.89 4.79
C GLY A 133 13.71 -0.76 4.40
N PHE A 134 12.48 -0.78 4.93
CA PHE A 134 11.50 0.27 4.69
C PHE A 134 11.99 1.63 5.20
N VAL A 135 12.46 1.68 6.45
CA VAL A 135 13.00 2.89 7.08
C VAL A 135 14.12 3.51 6.25
N ARG A 136 15.08 2.69 5.79
CA ARG A 136 16.17 3.16 4.94
C ARG A 136 15.67 3.78 3.65
N SER A 137 14.74 3.11 2.96
CA SER A 137 14.14 3.67 1.72
C SER A 137 13.44 5.00 1.97
N TYR A 138 12.82 5.18 3.12
CA TYR A 138 12.14 6.41 3.49
C TYR A 138 13.12 7.55 3.83
N GLU A 139 14.21 7.24 4.53
CA GLU A 139 15.31 8.18 4.81
C GLU A 139 16.04 8.61 3.52
N ASP A 140 16.27 7.67 2.59
CA ASP A 140 16.87 7.95 1.28
C ASP A 140 16.01 8.90 0.44
N LEU A 141 14.69 8.72 0.50
CA LEU A 141 13.72 9.61 -0.14
C LEU A 141 13.80 11.02 0.45
N ARG A 142 13.80 11.16 1.78
CA ARG A 142 13.98 12.45 2.47
C ARG A 142 15.28 13.14 2.08
N ALA A 143 16.40 12.43 2.12
CA ALA A 143 17.69 12.98 1.73
C ALA A 143 17.68 13.47 0.28
N SER A 144 16.91 12.81 -0.60
CA SER A 144 16.75 13.25 -1.99
C SER A 144 15.91 14.53 -2.10
N PHE A 145 14.85 14.68 -1.30
CA PHE A 145 14.08 15.92 -1.21
C PHE A 145 14.90 17.09 -0.66
N GLU A 146 15.62 16.92 0.46
CA GLU A 146 16.46 17.98 1.02
C GLU A 146 17.57 18.43 0.05
N ARG A 147 18.10 17.48 -0.74
CA ARG A 147 19.08 17.79 -1.80
C ARG A 147 18.49 18.52 -2.99
N ALA A 148 17.19 18.36 -3.26
CA ALA A 148 16.48 19.11 -4.29
C ALA A 148 16.16 20.53 -3.80
N ASP A 149 15.65 20.65 -2.56
CA ASP A 149 15.32 21.90 -1.88
C ASP A 149 16.54 22.82 -1.70
N LYS A 150 17.74 22.26 -1.46
CA LYS A 150 18.98 23.06 -1.38
C LYS A 150 19.52 23.51 -2.73
N ARG A 151 19.02 22.95 -3.84
CA ARG A 151 19.56 23.13 -5.19
C ARG A 151 18.77 24.13 -6.02
N TYR A 152 17.52 24.34 -5.67
CA TYR A 152 16.57 25.27 -6.29
C TYR A 152 16.16 26.32 -5.26
#